data_AF-A0A6C0K3D6-F1
#
_entry.id   AF-A0A6C0K3D6-F1
#
_cell.length_a   1.000
_cell.length_b   1.000
_cell.length_c   1.000
_cell.angle_alpha   90.00
_cell.angle_beta   90.00
_cell.angle_gamma   90.00
#
_symmetry.space_group_name_H-M   'P 1'
#
loop_
_entity.id
_entity.type
_entity.pdbx_description
1 polymer ?
#
loop_
_entity_poly.entity_id
_entity_poly.type
_entity_poly.pdbx_seq_one_letter_code
_entity_poly.pdbx_strand_id
1 'polypeptide(L)'
;MIYLLITTSLVERNFEERKRRYLNGITTALRRFKEVANCKIIILENNGSRSTFLDDFGMDVFYTNNNQIPTNIGNKELIDLRQCIKHYKIQDEDFIIKLSGRYIIQEQSEFMDALQLYRDTKDTILMYGYFYGPQYKRVRDCVTGLIGMKCKHIKRIQPVEFNGCIEWHWADVALSIPAEQEHKVRTLGIAVCPGLDAYTVI
;
A
#
# COMPACT_ATOMS: atom_id res chain seq x y z
N MET A 1 9.21 9.95 -10.42
CA MET A 1 7.78 10.26 -10.13
C MET A 1 7.36 9.47 -8.89
N ILE A 2 6.34 9.94 -8.15
CA ILE A 2 5.74 9.16 -7.05
C ILE A 2 4.37 8.66 -7.50
N TYR A 3 4.05 7.42 -7.15
CA TYR A 3 2.72 6.84 -7.36
C TYR A 3 2.15 6.37 -6.03
N LEU A 4 1.04 6.96 -5.60
CA LEU A 4 0.25 6.43 -4.50
C LEU A 4 -0.80 5.48 -5.08
N LEU A 5 -0.63 4.18 -4.80
CA LEU A 5 -1.53 3.12 -5.20
C LEU A 5 -2.41 2.73 -4.00
N ILE A 6 -3.67 3.15 -4.02
CA ILE A 6 -4.62 2.91 -2.95
C ILE A 6 -5.44 1.66 -3.26
N THR A 7 -5.15 0.57 -2.57
CA THR A 7 -5.81 -0.73 -2.77
C THR A 7 -7.18 -0.79 -2.11
N THR A 8 -8.16 -1.24 -2.87
CA THR A 8 -9.56 -1.39 -2.46
C THR A 8 -10.09 -2.75 -2.93
N SER A 9 -11.12 -3.24 -2.25
CA SER A 9 -11.81 -4.48 -2.60
C SER A 9 -13.25 -4.36 -2.12
N LEU A 10 -14.12 -3.98 -3.06
CA LEU A 10 -15.54 -3.80 -2.84
C LEU A 10 -16.24 -5.16 -2.96
N VAL A 11 -16.50 -5.77 -1.82
CA VAL A 11 -17.27 -7.00 -1.70
C VAL A 11 -18.63 -6.70 -1.06
N GLU A 12 -19.65 -7.49 -1.38
CA GLU A 12 -21.01 -7.34 -0.85
C GLU A 12 -21.08 -7.47 0.69
N ARG A 13 -20.25 -8.35 1.25
CA ARG A 13 -20.20 -8.56 2.71
C ARG A 13 -19.73 -7.28 3.41
N ASN A 14 -20.57 -6.77 4.33
CA ASN A 14 -20.35 -5.54 5.11
C ASN A 14 -20.10 -4.31 4.21
N PHE A 15 -20.75 -4.25 3.04
CA PHE A 15 -20.50 -3.23 2.04
C PHE A 15 -20.57 -1.79 2.59
N GLU A 16 -21.65 -1.43 3.29
CA GLU A 16 -21.83 -0.06 3.82
C GLU A 16 -20.75 0.34 4.80
N GLU A 17 -20.35 -0.57 5.69
CA GLU A 17 -19.27 -0.29 6.62
C GLU A 17 -17.92 -0.15 5.90
N ARG A 18 -17.63 -1.05 4.95
CA ARG A 18 -16.41 -0.96 4.14
C ARG A 18 -16.40 0.33 3.33
N LYS A 19 -17.51 0.71 2.73
CA LYS A 19 -17.70 1.98 2.01
C LYS A 19 -17.39 3.16 2.90
N ARG A 20 -17.96 3.23 4.10
CA ARG A 20 -17.63 4.29 5.10
C ARG A 20 -16.13 4.33 5.41
N ARG A 21 -15.50 3.18 5.63
CA ARG A 21 -14.06 3.08 5.92
C ARG A 21 -13.19 3.52 4.73
N TYR A 22 -13.57 3.15 3.50
CA TYR A 22 -12.90 3.60 2.27
C TYR A 22 -13.07 5.10 2.06
N LEU A 23 -14.29 5.62 2.23
CA LEU A 23 -14.56 7.05 2.13
C LEU A 23 -13.64 7.84 3.06
N ASN A 24 -13.53 7.42 4.32
CA ASN A 24 -12.67 8.08 5.30
C ASN A 24 -11.18 7.93 4.93
N GLY A 25 -10.69 6.70 4.74
CA GLY A 25 -9.28 6.43 4.47
C GLY A 25 -8.76 7.10 3.20
N ILE A 26 -9.51 7.01 2.10
CA ILE A 26 -9.15 7.63 0.83
C ILE A 26 -9.20 9.15 0.94
N THR A 27 -10.25 9.74 1.54
CA THR A 27 -10.32 11.21 1.72
C THR A 27 -9.14 11.73 2.52
N THR A 28 -8.76 11.05 3.61
CA THR A 28 -7.58 11.42 4.38
C THR A 28 -6.31 11.28 3.56
N ALA A 29 -6.15 10.18 2.81
CA ALA A 29 -4.99 9.99 1.94
C ALA A 29 -4.87 11.13 0.91
N LEU A 30 -5.96 11.48 0.22
CA LEU A 30 -5.97 12.60 -0.75
C LEU A 30 -5.55 13.92 -0.10
N ARG A 31 -6.03 14.21 1.11
CA ARG A 31 -5.62 15.40 1.86
C ARG A 31 -4.12 15.40 2.17
N ARG A 32 -3.60 14.30 2.70
CA ARG A 32 -2.19 14.18 3.13
C ARG A 32 -1.22 14.17 1.94
N PHE A 33 -1.64 13.64 0.79
CA PHE A 33 -0.80 13.54 -0.40
C PHE A 33 -0.94 14.72 -1.38
N LYS A 34 -1.89 15.64 -1.15
CA LYS A 34 -2.09 16.82 -2.01
C LYS A 34 -0.83 17.69 -2.14
N GLU A 35 -0.03 17.77 -1.09
CA GLU A 35 1.19 18.60 -1.04
C GLU A 35 2.46 17.81 -1.44
N VAL A 36 2.33 16.51 -1.68
CA VAL A 36 3.46 15.68 -2.11
C VAL A 36 3.72 15.97 -3.59
N ALA A 37 4.79 16.71 -3.86
CA ALA A 37 5.19 17.08 -5.21
C ALA A 37 5.39 15.83 -6.09
N ASN A 38 4.95 15.93 -7.36
CA ASN A 38 5.08 14.86 -8.36
C ASN A 38 4.45 13.52 -7.93
N CYS A 39 3.32 13.56 -7.21
CA CYS A 39 2.56 12.39 -6.81
C CYS A 39 1.34 12.18 -7.72
N LYS A 40 1.28 11.02 -8.38
CA LYS A 40 0.06 10.53 -9.05
C LYS A 40 -0.66 9.56 -8.13
N ILE A 41 -1.94 9.80 -7.88
CA ILE A 41 -2.78 8.94 -7.05
C ILE A 41 -3.64 8.06 -7.95
N ILE A 42 -3.68 6.76 -7.66
CA ILE A 42 -4.46 5.76 -8.40
C ILE A 42 -5.17 4.87 -7.39
N ILE A 43 -6.47 4.72 -7.54
CA ILE A 43 -7.27 3.79 -6.75
C ILE A 43 -7.30 2.45 -7.49
N LEU A 44 -6.94 1.36 -6.83
CA LEU A 44 -6.98 0.00 -7.37
C LEU A 44 -8.21 -0.72 -6.80
N GLU A 45 -9.11 -1.19 -7.65
CA GLU A 45 -10.28 -2.00 -7.24
C GLU A 45 -10.23 -3.35 -7.97
N ASN A 46 -10.38 -4.46 -7.24
CA ASN A 46 -10.06 -5.79 -7.76
C ASN A 46 -11.23 -6.78 -7.96
N ASN A 47 -12.46 -6.29 -7.98
CA ASN A 47 -13.71 -7.04 -8.17
C ASN A 47 -14.43 -6.72 -9.50
N GLY A 48 -13.69 -6.24 -10.50
CA GLY A 48 -14.17 -6.01 -11.85
C GLY A 48 -14.66 -4.58 -12.10
N SER A 49 -14.51 -4.15 -13.35
CA SER A 49 -14.89 -2.81 -13.81
C SER A 49 -16.38 -2.59 -13.70
N ARG A 50 -16.77 -1.56 -12.93
CA ARG A 50 -18.16 -1.09 -12.77
C ARG A 50 -18.14 0.31 -12.19
N SER A 51 -19.22 1.07 -12.37
CA SER A 51 -19.35 2.38 -11.71
C SER A 51 -19.56 2.18 -10.21
N THR A 52 -18.78 2.90 -9.40
CA THR A 52 -18.82 2.84 -7.94
C THR A 52 -18.57 4.22 -7.33
N PHE A 53 -18.75 4.36 -6.02
CA PHE A 53 -18.38 5.58 -5.29
C PHE A 53 -16.88 5.92 -5.36
N LEU A 54 -16.03 4.99 -5.82
CA LEU A 54 -14.61 5.26 -6.00
C LEU A 54 -14.37 6.24 -7.16
N ASP A 55 -15.25 6.23 -8.17
CA ASP A 55 -15.15 7.13 -9.33
C ASP A 55 -15.42 8.59 -8.94
N ASP A 56 -16.19 8.80 -7.86
CA ASP A 56 -16.56 10.13 -7.36
C ASP A 56 -15.38 10.89 -6.72
N PHE A 57 -14.25 10.23 -6.45
CA PHE A 57 -13.04 10.89 -5.94
C PHE A 57 -12.33 11.76 -6.98
N GLY A 58 -12.69 11.66 -8.27
CA GLY A 58 -12.07 12.42 -9.34
C GLY A 58 -10.61 12.02 -9.63
N MET A 59 -10.19 10.85 -9.15
CA MET A 59 -8.88 10.25 -9.41
C MET A 59 -9.01 9.09 -10.41
N ASP A 60 -7.89 8.66 -10.97
CA ASP A 60 -7.86 7.44 -11.79
C ASP A 60 -8.24 6.21 -10.93
N VAL A 61 -9.29 5.50 -11.33
CA VAL A 61 -9.64 4.19 -10.76
C VAL A 61 -9.24 3.10 -11.75
N PHE A 62 -8.27 2.27 -11.36
CA PHE A 62 -7.83 1.13 -12.14
C PHE A 62 -8.52 -0.14 -11.64
N TYR A 63 -9.51 -0.58 -12.41
CA TYR A 63 -10.27 -1.78 -12.14
C TYR A 63 -9.53 -3.02 -12.66
N THR A 64 -9.29 -3.99 -11.79
CA THR A 64 -8.89 -5.35 -12.13
C THR A 64 -10.01 -6.32 -11.72
N ASN A 65 -9.87 -7.61 -12.03
CA ASN A 65 -10.82 -8.63 -11.58
C ASN A 65 -10.09 -9.80 -10.88
N ASN A 66 -8.96 -9.51 -10.23
CA ASN A 66 -8.06 -10.55 -9.69
C ASN A 66 -8.60 -11.17 -8.40
N ASN A 67 -9.65 -10.62 -7.78
CA ASN A 67 -10.26 -11.25 -6.61
C ASN A 67 -10.92 -12.61 -6.92
N GLN A 68 -11.18 -12.91 -8.20
CA GLN A 68 -11.68 -14.20 -8.67
C GLN A 68 -10.61 -15.29 -8.76
N ILE A 69 -9.32 -14.93 -8.69
CA ILE A 69 -8.22 -15.89 -8.80
C ILE A 69 -8.14 -16.72 -7.51
N PRO A 70 -8.08 -18.07 -7.57
CA PRO A 70 -8.01 -18.93 -6.39
C PRO A 70 -6.60 -18.93 -5.77
N THR A 71 -6.23 -17.82 -5.15
CA THR A 71 -4.97 -17.63 -4.42
C THR A 71 -5.20 -16.73 -3.19
N ASN A 72 -4.18 -16.57 -2.34
CA ASN A 72 -4.30 -15.73 -1.14
C ASN A 72 -4.43 -14.23 -1.51
N ILE A 73 -4.97 -13.45 -0.56
CA ILE A 73 -5.24 -12.01 -0.75
C ILE A 73 -3.96 -11.23 -1.09
N GLY A 74 -2.84 -11.56 -0.47
CA GLY A 74 -1.56 -10.91 -0.73
C GLY A 74 -1.08 -11.08 -2.18
N ASN A 75 -1.21 -12.28 -2.73
CA ASN A 75 -0.92 -12.55 -4.14
C ASN A 75 -1.84 -11.77 -5.08
N LYS A 76 -3.14 -11.68 -4.75
CA LYS A 76 -4.10 -10.89 -5.54
C LYS A 76 -3.69 -9.42 -5.60
N GLU A 77 -3.38 -8.82 -4.44
CA GLU A 77 -2.89 -7.44 -4.37
C GLU A 77 -1.58 -7.26 -5.16
N LEU A 78 -0.64 -8.20 -5.10
CA LEU A 78 0.59 -8.13 -5.89
C LEU A 78 0.32 -8.19 -7.41
N ILE A 79 -0.64 -9.01 -7.85
CA ILE A 79 -1.05 -9.05 -9.26
C ILE A 79 -1.69 -7.72 -9.67
N ASP A 80 -2.53 -7.13 -8.81
CA ASP A 80 -3.15 -5.81 -9.04
C ASP A 80 -2.08 -4.73 -9.23
N LEU A 81 -1.09 -4.67 -8.33
CA LEU A 81 0.04 -3.74 -8.41
C LEU A 81 0.83 -3.92 -9.71
N ARG A 82 1.13 -5.16 -10.11
CA ARG A 82 1.88 -5.45 -11.35
C ARG A 82 1.11 -5.06 -12.60
N GLN A 83 -0.20 -5.30 -12.63
CA GLN A 83 -1.06 -4.87 -13.74
C GLN A 83 -1.12 -3.34 -13.82
N CYS A 84 -1.24 -2.65 -12.68
CA CYS A 84 -1.19 -1.20 -12.60
C CYS A 84 0.15 -0.64 -13.10
N ILE A 85 1.28 -1.19 -12.62
CA ILE A 85 2.64 -0.82 -13.06
C ILE A 85 2.77 -0.92 -14.57
N LYS A 86 2.27 -2.02 -15.17
CA LYS A 86 2.29 -2.22 -16.62
C LYS A 86 1.39 -1.22 -17.35
N HIS A 87 0.16 -1.02 -16.87
CA HIS A 87 -0.84 -0.16 -17.52
C HIS A 87 -0.36 1.31 -17.57
N TYR A 88 0.09 1.83 -16.44
CA TYR A 88 0.56 3.21 -16.32
C TYR A 88 2.03 3.38 -16.73
N LYS A 89 2.69 2.30 -17.18
CA LYS A 89 4.10 2.29 -17.57
C LYS A 89 4.99 2.91 -16.48
N ILE A 90 4.78 2.51 -15.23
CA ILE A 90 5.56 2.99 -14.09
C ILE A 90 7.01 2.49 -14.25
N GLN A 91 7.96 3.42 -14.20
CA GLN A 91 9.37 3.18 -14.49
C GLN A 91 10.08 2.60 -13.27
N ASP A 92 11.22 1.94 -13.50
CA ASP A 92 11.98 1.23 -12.46
C ASP A 92 12.42 2.12 -11.29
N GLU A 93 12.78 3.37 -11.59
CA GLU A 93 13.21 4.36 -10.58
C GLU A 93 12.06 5.19 -9.99
N ASP A 94 10.81 4.98 -10.44
CA ASP A 94 9.67 5.64 -9.81
C ASP A 94 9.39 5.04 -8.43
N PHE A 95 8.99 5.91 -7.49
CA PHE A 95 8.71 5.52 -6.12
C PHE A 95 7.23 5.20 -5.95
N ILE A 96 6.91 3.96 -5.62
CA ILE A 96 5.53 3.50 -5.44
C ILE A 96 5.23 3.42 -3.94
N ILE A 97 4.10 3.97 -3.54
CA ILE A 97 3.55 3.87 -2.21
C ILE A 97 2.29 3.03 -2.32
N LYS A 98 2.25 1.88 -1.66
CA LYS A 98 1.03 1.09 -1.51
C LYS A 98 0.36 1.48 -0.21
N LEU A 99 -0.93 1.81 -0.28
CA LEU A 99 -1.78 2.08 0.88
C LEU A 99 -3.03 1.19 0.81
N SER A 100 -3.38 0.55 1.91
CA SER A 100 -4.71 -0.06 2.06
C SER A 100 -5.76 1.03 2.23
N GLY A 101 -6.74 1.14 1.33
CA GLY A 101 -7.67 2.28 1.27
C GLY A 101 -8.61 2.45 2.46
N ARG A 102 -8.62 1.51 3.42
CA ARG A 102 -9.37 1.62 4.68
C ARG A 102 -8.55 2.25 5.81
N TYR A 103 -7.25 2.44 5.62
CA TYR A 103 -6.35 2.94 6.66
C TYR A 103 -6.31 4.45 6.62
N ILE A 104 -6.24 5.06 7.81
CA ILE A 104 -6.30 6.51 7.99
C ILE A 104 -4.90 6.99 8.36
N ILE A 105 -4.26 7.74 7.46
CA ILE A 105 -2.98 8.37 7.74
C ILE A 105 -3.18 9.50 8.76
N GLN A 106 -2.50 9.41 9.89
CA GLN A 106 -2.56 10.42 10.94
C GLN A 106 -1.77 11.67 10.55
N GLU A 107 -2.05 12.78 11.22
CA GLU A 107 -1.29 14.02 11.03
C GLU A 107 0.19 13.82 11.41
N GLN A 108 0.44 13.10 12.51
CA GLN A 108 1.77 12.73 12.99
C GLN A 108 2.18 11.37 12.42
N SER A 109 2.52 11.32 11.14
CA SER A 109 2.96 10.10 10.47
C SER A 109 4.44 10.15 10.14
N GLU A 110 5.23 9.35 10.86
CA GLU A 110 6.67 9.19 10.62
C GLU A 110 6.94 8.70 9.19
N PHE A 111 6.04 7.89 8.62
CA PHE A 111 6.12 7.51 7.21
C PHE A 111 6.03 8.72 6.28
N MET A 112 5.10 9.65 6.54
CA MET A 112 4.96 10.85 5.72
C MET A 112 6.17 11.78 5.85
N ASP A 113 6.71 11.93 7.06
CA ASP A 113 7.94 12.70 7.31
C ASP A 113 9.13 12.07 6.55
N ALA A 114 9.28 10.75 6.63
CA ALA A 114 10.29 10.01 5.90
C ALA A 114 10.13 10.14 4.38
N LEU A 115 8.90 10.11 3.86
CA LEU A 115 8.62 10.27 2.44
C LEU A 115 9.06 11.65 1.93
N GLN A 116 8.85 12.70 2.71
CA GLN A 116 9.26 14.05 2.32
C GLN A 116 10.78 14.19 2.26
N LEU A 117 11.49 13.55 3.18
CA LEU A 117 12.95 13.68 3.33
C LEU A 117 13.74 12.73 2.41
N TYR A 118 13.22 11.51 2.18
CA TYR A 118 14.06 10.40 1.75
C TYR A 118 13.66 9.75 0.43
N ARG A 119 12.50 10.07 -0.14
CA ARG A 119 12.00 9.43 -1.38
C ARG A 119 12.98 9.48 -2.57
N ASP A 120 13.82 10.50 -2.64
CA ASP A 120 14.75 10.70 -3.76
C ASP A 120 16.13 10.03 -3.51
N THR A 121 16.40 9.65 -2.25
CA THR A 121 17.70 9.09 -1.82
C THR A 121 17.60 7.66 -1.28
N LYS A 122 16.39 7.13 -1.13
CA LYS A 122 16.13 5.78 -0.64
C LYS A 122 15.31 5.01 -1.64
N ASP A 123 15.59 3.72 -1.71
CA ASP A 123 14.87 2.78 -2.55
C ASP A 123 13.64 2.20 -1.83
N THR A 124 13.57 2.30 -0.50
CA THR A 124 12.41 1.81 0.28
C THR A 124 12.22 2.58 1.59
N ILE A 125 10.96 2.73 1.98
CA ILE A 125 10.50 3.24 3.28
C ILE A 125 9.50 2.22 3.83
N LEU A 126 9.80 1.58 4.95
CA LEU A 126 8.93 0.55 5.53
C LEU A 126 9.03 0.44 7.05
N MET A 127 8.07 -0.28 7.63
CA MET A 127 8.12 -0.75 9.02
C MET A 127 8.28 -2.27 9.03
N TYR A 128 9.34 -2.77 9.66
CA TYR A 128 9.56 -4.20 9.83
C TYR A 128 8.71 -4.77 10.98
N GLY A 129 8.46 -6.07 10.94
CA GLY A 129 7.55 -6.77 11.85
C GLY A 129 6.09 -6.70 11.39
N TYR A 130 5.19 -7.15 12.26
CA TYR A 130 3.74 -7.09 12.04
C TYR A 130 3.10 -5.97 12.86
N PHE A 131 1.84 -5.66 12.58
CA PHE A 131 1.11 -4.52 13.15
C PHE A 131 1.19 -4.38 14.68
N TYR A 132 1.13 -5.48 15.43
CA TYR A 132 1.16 -5.47 16.90
C TYR A 132 2.53 -5.83 17.49
N GLY A 133 3.54 -6.00 16.65
CA GLY A 133 4.91 -6.34 17.05
C GLY A 133 5.94 -5.73 16.11
N PRO A 134 5.96 -4.39 15.97
CA PRO A 134 6.92 -3.71 15.10
C PRO A 134 8.35 -4.02 15.56
N GLN A 135 9.24 -4.18 14.60
CA GLN A 135 10.64 -4.52 14.83
C GLN A 135 11.54 -3.41 14.29
N TYR A 136 12.44 -2.91 15.16
CA TYR A 136 13.47 -2.00 14.70
C TYR A 136 14.64 -2.73 14.03
N LYS A 137 14.72 -4.06 14.15
CA LYS A 137 15.71 -4.85 13.42
C LYS A 137 15.16 -5.23 12.06
N ARG A 138 16.04 -5.33 11.07
CA ARG A 138 15.73 -5.93 9.77
C ARG A 138 15.32 -7.39 10.02
N VAL A 139 14.08 -7.73 9.69
CA VAL A 139 13.53 -9.07 9.89
C VAL A 139 12.76 -9.47 8.64
N ARG A 140 12.49 -10.77 8.49
CA ARG A 140 11.71 -11.32 7.38
C ARG A 140 10.21 -11.15 7.61
N ASP A 141 9.79 -9.93 7.92
CA ASP A 141 8.39 -9.55 8.07
C ASP A 141 8.26 -8.03 8.00
N CYS A 142 7.19 -7.53 7.40
CA CYS A 142 6.96 -6.09 7.32
C CYS A 142 5.48 -5.77 7.17
N VAL A 143 5.12 -4.54 7.50
CA VAL A 143 3.75 -4.07 7.29
C VAL A 143 3.55 -3.58 5.86
N THR A 144 2.68 -4.29 5.12
CA THR A 144 2.27 -3.95 3.74
C THR A 144 1.07 -3.01 3.68
N GLY A 145 0.54 -2.62 4.83
CA GLY A 145 -0.59 -1.69 4.96
C GLY A 145 -0.33 -0.29 4.43
N LEU A 146 0.90 0.17 4.65
CA LEU A 146 1.49 1.39 4.11
C LEU A 146 2.98 1.10 3.92
N ILE A 147 3.44 1.10 2.67
CA ILE A 147 4.84 0.80 2.34
C ILE A 147 5.25 1.59 1.09
N GLY A 148 6.47 2.12 1.08
CA GLY A 148 7.06 2.84 -0.04
C GLY A 148 8.25 2.10 -0.60
N MET A 149 8.33 1.90 -1.91
CA MET A 149 9.44 1.19 -2.55
C MET A 149 9.57 1.59 -4.02
N LYS A 150 10.80 1.68 -4.54
CA LYS A 150 11.03 1.85 -5.97
C LYS A 150 10.49 0.67 -6.78
N CYS A 151 9.94 0.97 -7.95
CA CYS A 151 9.23 0.02 -8.79
C CYS A 151 10.08 -1.21 -9.17
N LYS A 152 11.37 -1.03 -9.44
CA LYS A 152 12.30 -2.14 -9.75
C LYS A 152 12.31 -3.24 -8.70
N HIS A 153 12.13 -2.89 -7.42
CA HIS A 153 12.12 -3.84 -6.32
C HIS A 153 10.76 -4.53 -6.20
N ILE A 154 9.66 -3.80 -6.36
CA ILE A 154 8.31 -4.38 -6.37
C ILE A 154 8.17 -5.45 -7.47
N LYS A 155 8.77 -5.22 -8.64
CA LYS A 155 8.78 -6.19 -9.75
C LYS A 155 9.42 -7.54 -9.37
N ARG A 156 10.38 -7.54 -8.43
CA ARG A 156 11.11 -8.74 -7.98
C ARG A 156 10.35 -9.60 -6.97
N ILE A 157 9.32 -9.06 -6.31
CA ILE A 157 8.54 -9.78 -5.29
C ILE A 157 7.86 -11.00 -5.92
N GLN A 158 8.15 -12.20 -5.42
CA GLN A 158 7.51 -13.40 -5.95
C GLN A 158 6.17 -13.67 -5.24
N PRO A 159 5.16 -14.21 -5.94
CA PRO A 159 3.98 -14.76 -5.28
C PRO A 159 4.37 -15.82 -4.26
N VAL A 160 3.59 -15.95 -3.19
CA VAL A 160 3.74 -17.01 -2.20
C VAL A 160 2.86 -18.21 -2.55
N GLU A 161 3.17 -19.38 -2.00
CA GLU A 161 2.26 -20.53 -2.04
C GLU A 161 0.96 -20.22 -1.27
N PHE A 162 -0.08 -21.05 -1.43
CA PHE A 162 -1.45 -20.72 -0.99
C PHE A 162 -1.56 -20.29 0.49
N ASN A 163 -0.71 -20.83 1.38
CA ASN A 163 -0.68 -20.51 2.82
C ASN A 163 0.47 -19.58 3.24
N GLY A 164 1.24 -19.04 2.30
CA GLY A 164 2.36 -18.16 2.60
C GLY A 164 1.93 -16.73 2.93
N CYS A 165 2.83 -16.00 3.57
CA CYS A 165 2.64 -14.59 3.96
C CYS A 165 3.36 -13.68 2.95
N ILE A 166 2.63 -12.86 2.19
CA ILE A 166 3.23 -12.03 1.14
C ILE A 166 4.18 -10.98 1.74
N GLU A 167 3.90 -10.53 2.96
CA GLU A 167 4.70 -9.62 3.77
C GLU A 167 6.15 -10.11 3.91
N TRP A 168 6.36 -11.43 4.03
CA TRP A 168 7.70 -12.01 4.12
C TRP A 168 8.47 -11.84 2.82
N HIS A 169 7.79 -11.89 1.66
CA HIS A 169 8.43 -11.70 0.36
C HIS A 169 8.68 -10.22 0.05
N TRP A 170 7.81 -9.32 0.53
CA TRP A 170 8.10 -7.88 0.56
C TRP A 170 9.35 -7.61 1.40
N ALA A 171 9.42 -8.19 2.60
CA ALA A 171 10.56 -8.07 3.49
C ALA A 171 11.83 -8.69 2.87
N ASP A 172 11.77 -9.85 2.24
CA ASP A 172 12.91 -10.49 1.54
C ASP A 172 13.51 -9.57 0.47
N VAL A 173 12.65 -8.90 -0.32
CA VAL A 173 13.11 -7.91 -1.30
C VAL A 173 13.74 -6.72 -0.60
N ALA A 174 13.12 -6.16 0.45
CA ALA A 174 13.68 -5.06 1.21
C ALA A 174 15.03 -5.42 1.87
N LEU A 175 15.18 -6.65 2.37
CA LEU A 175 16.42 -7.18 2.95
C LEU A 175 17.55 -7.26 1.92
N SER A 176 17.21 -7.43 0.64
CA SER A 176 18.19 -7.42 -0.46
C SER A 176 18.64 -6.01 -0.89
N ILE A 177 17.94 -4.96 -0.45
CA ILE A 177 18.33 -3.57 -0.70
C ILE A 177 19.49 -3.22 0.26
N PRO A 178 20.54 -2.52 -0.21
CA PRO A 178 21.60 -2.03 0.67
C PRO A 178 21.03 -1.20 1.82
N ALA A 179 21.55 -1.36 3.04
CA ALA A 179 20.98 -0.75 4.24
C ALA A 179 20.96 0.80 4.16
N GLU A 180 21.92 1.38 3.45
CA GLU A 180 22.01 2.82 3.19
C GLU A 180 20.95 3.34 2.21
N GLN A 181 20.31 2.46 1.43
CA GLN A 181 19.20 2.77 0.53
C GLN A 181 17.83 2.46 1.17
N GLU A 182 17.81 1.95 2.39
CA GLU A 182 16.61 1.69 3.19
C GLU A 182 16.39 2.84 4.17
N HIS A 183 15.13 3.22 4.37
CA HIS A 183 14.70 3.96 5.55
C HIS A 183 13.64 3.16 6.30
N LYS A 184 13.93 2.84 7.55
CA LYS A 184 13.01 2.12 8.41
C LYS A 184 12.37 3.09 9.38
N VAL A 185 11.04 3.12 9.40
CA VAL A 185 10.26 3.90 10.36
C VAL A 185 9.91 3.05 11.59
N ARG A 186 9.73 3.70 12.75
CA ARG A 186 9.32 3.04 14.00
C ARG A 186 7.83 2.86 14.09
N THR A 187 7.09 3.83 13.55
CA THR A 187 5.63 3.81 13.44
C THR A 187 5.24 4.17 12.02
N LEU A 188 4.10 3.70 11.55
CA LEU A 188 3.57 4.16 10.27
C LEU A 188 2.77 5.46 10.44
N GLY A 189 2.25 5.70 11.63
CA GLY A 189 1.31 6.78 11.91
C GLY A 189 0.03 6.59 11.11
N ILE A 190 -0.48 5.36 11.07
CA ILE A 190 -1.76 5.04 10.45
C ILE A 190 -2.71 4.44 11.48
N ALA A 191 -3.99 4.75 11.37
CA ALA A 191 -5.02 4.04 12.10
C ALA A 191 -5.58 2.91 11.23
N VAL A 192 -5.50 1.68 11.74
CA VAL A 192 -5.99 0.47 11.10
C VAL A 192 -7.21 -0.08 11.83
N CYS A 193 -8.08 -0.78 11.10
CA CYS A 193 -9.30 -1.34 11.66
C CYS A 193 -9.46 -2.80 11.18
N PRO A 194 -8.69 -3.76 11.76
CA PRO A 194 -8.62 -5.14 11.30
C PRO A 194 -9.80 -5.98 11.81
N GLY A 195 -11.02 -5.62 11.39
CA GLY A 195 -12.22 -6.42 11.65
C GLY A 195 -12.92 -6.20 13.00
N LEU A 196 -12.47 -5.24 13.80
CA LEU A 196 -13.16 -4.75 15.01
C LEU A 196 -13.81 -3.39 14.73
N ASP A 197 -14.75 -2.94 15.56
CA ASP A 197 -15.47 -1.66 15.39
C ASP A 197 -14.63 -0.42 15.74
N ALA A 198 -13.36 -0.59 16.09
CA ALA A 198 -12.45 0.48 16.50
C ALA A 198 -11.17 0.53 15.66
N TYR A 199 -10.66 1.75 15.47
CA TYR A 199 -9.36 2.00 14.85
C TYR A 199 -8.24 1.92 15.90
N THR A 200 -7.12 1.28 15.56
CA THR A 200 -5.89 1.24 16.36
C THR A 200 -4.77 1.93 15.59
N VAL A 201 -4.04 2.85 16.24
CA VAL A 201 -2.91 3.55 15.62
C VAL A 201 -1.66 2.69 15.73
N ILE A 202 -0.90 2.63 14.63
CA ILE A 202 0.34 1.85 14.46
C ILE A 202 1.38 2.63 13.66
#